data_AF-A0A7X0D996-F1
#
_entry.id   AF-A0A7X0D996-F1
#
_cell.length_a   1.000
_cell.length_b   1.000
_cell.length_c   1.000
_cell.angle_alpha   90.00
_cell.angle_beta   90.00
_cell.angle_gamma   90.00
#
_symmetry.space_group_name_H-M   'P 1'
#
loop_
_entity.id
_entity.type
_entity.pdbx_description
1 polymer ?
#
loop_
_entity_poly.entity_id
_entity_poly.type
_entity_poly.pdbx_seq_one_letter_code
_entity_poly.pdbx_strand_id
1 'polypeptide(L)' 'MCQKCYGKGYSVKEVIPGAFAFTPCDCEYAKIVRQRAEEKTIEFKKRLREAKERLKMEVSG' A
#
# COMPACT_ATOMS: atom_id res chain seq x y z
N MET A 1 -5.03 -20.53 -4.13
CA MET A 1 -5.40 -19.24 -3.47
C MET A 1 -5.07 -19.35 -1.98
N CYS A 2 -4.42 -18.37 -1.38
CA CYS A 2 -4.01 -18.45 0.03
C CYS A 2 -5.25 -18.42 0.95
N GLN A 3 -5.41 -19.43 1.81
CA GLN A 3 -6.55 -19.52 2.73
C GLN A 3 -6.54 -18.46 3.85
N LYS A 4 -5.38 -17.88 4.16
CA LYS A 4 -5.25 -16.86 5.22
C LYS A 4 -5.73 -15.48 4.78
N CYS A 5 -5.45 -15.10 3.52
CA CYS A 5 -5.77 -13.77 3.00
C CYS A 5 -6.80 -13.78 1.86
N TYR A 6 -7.25 -14.96 1.42
CA TYR A 6 -8.22 -15.13 0.33
C TYR A 6 -7.84 -14.32 -0.93
N GLY A 7 -6.55 -14.21 -1.24
CA GLY A 7 -6.06 -13.44 -2.38
C GLY A 7 -6.10 -11.91 -2.21
N LYS A 8 -6.32 -11.39 -0.99
CA LYS A 8 -6.25 -9.94 -0.70
C LYS A 8 -4.85 -9.46 -0.33
N GLY A 9 -3.97 -10.37 0.11
CA GLY A 9 -2.62 -10.04 0.55
C GLY A 9 -2.50 -9.59 2.02
N TYR A 10 -3.62 -9.41 2.70
CA TYR A 10 -3.72 -9.11 4.13
C TYR A 10 -4.93 -9.82 4.74
N SER A 11 -4.92 -10.06 6.05
CA SER A 11 -6.10 -10.42 6.82
C SER A 11 -6.65 -9.19 7.52
N VAL A 12 -7.97 -9.14 7.68
CA VAL A 12 -8.67 -8.06 8.38
C VAL A 12 -9.36 -8.68 9.59
N LYS A 13 -9.17 -8.09 10.75
CA LYS A 13 -9.85 -8.50 11.99
C LYS A 13 -10.36 -7.26 12.71
N GLU A 14 -11.64 -7.25 13.06
CA GLU A 14 -12.17 -6.24 13.97
C GLU A 14 -11.62 -6.50 15.38
N VAL A 15 -10.98 -5.48 15.96
CA VAL A 15 -10.37 -5.58 17.31
C VAL A 15 -11.26 -4.95 18.38
N ILE A 16 -11.98 -3.89 18.03
CA ILE A 16 -13.05 -3.25 18.79
C ILE A 16 -14.09 -2.74 17.79
N PRO A 17 -15.35 -2.48 18.20
CA PRO A 17 -16.39 -2.00 17.29
C PRO A 17 -15.91 -0.78 16.47
N GLY A 18 -15.82 -0.95 15.14
CA GLY A 18 -15.39 0.09 14.22
C GLY A 18 -13.88 0.26 14.03
N ALA A 19 -13.03 -0.49 14.75
CA ALA A 19 -11.58 -0.50 14.52
C ALA A 19 -11.12 -1.85 13.98
N PHE A 20 -10.44 -1.80 12.84
CA PHE A 20 -9.96 -2.97 12.12
C PHE A 20 -8.44 -3.04 12.12
N ALA A 21 -7.90 -4.18 12.54
CA ALA A 21 -6.50 -4.52 12.37
C ALA A 21 -6.29 -5.17 11.00
N PHE A 22 -5.31 -4.66 10.27
CA PHE A 22 -4.87 -5.20 9.00
C PHE A 22 -3.51 -5.87 9.21
N THR A 23 -3.45 -7.19 9.05
CA THR A 23 -2.20 -7.94 9.19
C THR A 23 -1.73 -8.40 7.82
N PRO A 24 -0.51 -8.03 7.38
CA PRO A 24 0.00 -8.47 6.10
C PRO A 24 0.19 -9.99 6.08
N CYS A 25 -0.12 -10.62 4.96
CA CYS A 25 0.03 -12.07 4.78
C CYS A 25 1.37 -12.36 4.10
N ASP A 26 2.14 -13.35 4.54
CA ASP A 26 3.46 -13.64 3.97
C ASP A 26 3.46 -14.65 2.82
N CYS A 27 2.31 -14.89 2.19
CA CYS A 27 2.23 -15.75 1.02
C CYS A 27 2.84 -15.09 -0.22
N GLU A 28 3.26 -15.90 -1.19
CA GLU A 28 3.92 -15.41 -2.41
C GLU A 28 3.09 -14.37 -3.16
N TYR A 29 1.78 -14.61 -3.27
CA TYR A 29 0.85 -13.66 -3.86
C TYR A 29 0.86 -12.31 -3.15
N ALA A 30 0.88 -12.32 -1.82
CA ALA A 30 0.91 -11.08 -1.03
C ALA A 30 2.22 -10.33 -1.20
N LYS A 31 3.36 -11.01 -1.35
CA LYS A 31 4.64 -10.37 -1.67
C LYS A 31 4.60 -9.66 -3.02
N ILE A 32 4.05 -10.32 -4.04
CA ILE A 32 3.86 -9.73 -5.38
C ILE A 32 2.97 -8.49 -5.31
N VAL A 33 1.86 -8.55 -4.56
CA VAL A 33 0.96 -7.40 -4.38
C VAL A 33 1.66 -6.24 -3.66
N ARG A 34 2.47 -6.53 -2.63
CA ARG A 34 3.26 -5.50 -1.92
C ARG A 34 4.27 -4.83 -2.84
N GLN A 35 5.05 -5.60 -3.60
CA GLN A 35 6.02 -5.06 -4.56
C GLN A 35 5.34 -4.14 -5.59
N ARG A 36 4.20 -4.56 -6.15
CA ARG A 36 3.43 -3.71 -7.09
C ARG A 36 2.90 -2.44 -6.44
N ALA A 37 2.51 -2.50 -5.16
CA ALA A 37 2.06 -1.32 -4.43
C ALA A 37 3.21 -0.35 -4.14
N GLU A 38 4.40 -0.86 -3.84
CA GLU A 38 5.62 -0.07 -3.68
C GLU A 38 6.02 0.63 -4.98
N GLU A 39 6.02 -0.07 -6.12
CA GLU A 39 6.27 0.50 -7.44
C GLU A 39 5.30 1.65 -7.75
N LYS A 40 4.00 1.43 -7.54
CA LYS A 40 2.97 2.47 -7.71
C LYS A 40 3.18 3.66 -6.79
N THR A 41 3.63 3.42 -5.56
CA THR A 41 3.93 4.48 -4.58
C THR A 41 5.13 5.31 -5.02
N ILE A 42 6.18 4.67 -5.53
CA ILE A 42 7.36 5.36 -6.09
C ILE A 42 6.95 6.23 -7.28
N GLU A 43 6.18 5.68 -8.21
CA GLU A 43 5.67 6.41 -9.38
C GLU A 43 4.77 7.58 -8.96
N PHE A 44 3.89 7.36 -7.98
CA PHE A 44 3.06 8.42 -7.43
C PHE A 44 3.90 9.54 -6.79
N LYS A 45 4.92 9.19 -5.98
CA LYS A 45 5.83 10.17 -5.38
C LYS A 45 6.58 10.99 -6.43
N LYS A 46 7.01 10.35 -7.52
CA LYS A 46 7.63 11.04 -8.66
C LYS A 46 6.68 12.06 -9.29
N ARG A 47 5.46 11.63 -9.64
CA ARG A 47 4.43 12.52 -10.22
C ARG A 47 4.05 13.66 -9.28
N LEU A 48 3.98 13.37 -7.98
CA LEU A 48 3.70 14.37 -6.95
C LEU A 48 4.82 15.41 -6.87
N ARG A 49 6.09 14.99 -6.95
CA ARG A 49 7.25 15.89 -7.00
C ARG A 49 7.18 16.80 -8.22
N GLU A 50 7.01 16.23 -9.41
CA GLU A 50 6.88 16.98 -10.67
C GLU A 50 5.69 17.96 -10.64
N ALA A 51 4.57 17.57 -10.02
CA ALA A 51 3.44 18.47 -9.83
C ALA A 51 3.75 19.61 -8.86
N LYS A 52 4.40 19.32 -7.72
CA LYS A 52 4.82 20.36 -6.76
C LYS A 52 5.79 21.36 -7.37
N GLU A 53 6.75 20.90 -8.17
CA GLU A 53 7.69 21.77 -8.89
C GLU A 53 6.96 22.71 -9.87
N ARG A 54 6.03 22.17 -10.68
CA ARG A 54 5.20 22.98 -11.59
C ARG A 54 4.36 24.02 -10.85
N LEU A 55 3.85 23.67 -9.67
CA LEU A 55 3.01 24.53 -8.84
C LEU A 55 3.81 25.45 -7.90
N LYS A 56 5.15 25.42 -7.96
CA LYS A 56 6.06 26.17 -7.05
C LYS A 56 5.77 25.93 -5.56
N MET A 57 5.32 24.73 -5.22
CA MET A 57 5.09 24.31 -3.84
C MET A 57 6.39 23.71 -3.27
N GLU A 58 6.61 23.86 -1.96
CA GLU A 58 7.79 23.29 -1.31
C GLU A 58 7.86 21.75 -1.50
N VAL A 59 9.00 21.31 -2.01
CA VAL A 59 9.33 19.91 -2.23
C VAL A 59 10.17 19.45 -1.04
N SER A 60 9.52 19.04 0.06
CA SER A 60 10.18 18.28 1.11
C SER A 60 10.40 16.85 0.59
N GLY A 61 11.67 16.49 0.37
CA GLY A 61 12.12 15.19 -0.13
C GLY A 61 12.07 14.09 0.92
#